data_AF-A0A973IY83-F1
#
_entry.id   AF-A0A973IY83-F1
#
_cell.length_a   1.000
_cell.length_b   1.000
_cell.length_c   1.000
_cell.angle_alpha   90.00
_cell.angle_beta   90.00
_cell.angle_gamma   90.00
#
_symmetry.space_group_name_H-M   'P 1'
#
loop_
_entity.id
_entity.type
_entity.pdbx_description
1 polymer ?
#
loop_
_entity_poly.entity_id
_entity_poly.type
_entity_poly.pdbx_seq_one_letter_code
_entity_poly.pdbx_strand_id
1 'polypeptide(L)'
;MSMKQKEITENLYLQFWRNPIFYKGLLASVNADQWHTFTALAVFINDKGECHPSLSKLKQILGLGSVASVSRRITSLAKARFEGKPLIEISKKKHQNKSGTNVFANNSYQLNQEIVTIFAPHESTLACREQQMSKLEEIKAKFMESHVISEKRDDDNLTRRSF
;
A
#
# COMPACT_ATOMS: atom_id res chain seq x y z
N MET A 1 17.36 7.85 -19.84
CA MET A 1 16.15 8.62 -19.49
C MET A 1 15.65 8.08 -18.16
N SER A 2 15.61 8.93 -17.13
CA SER A 2 15.06 8.55 -15.83
C SER A 2 13.56 8.37 -15.99
N MET A 3 13.05 7.15 -15.83
CA MET A 3 11.60 6.93 -15.76
C MET A 3 11.13 7.66 -14.50
N LYS A 4 10.55 8.86 -14.68
CA LYS A 4 9.85 9.57 -13.62
C LYS A 4 8.82 8.61 -13.07
N GLN A 5 9.03 8.17 -11.84
CA GLN A 5 8.07 7.37 -11.10
C GLN A 5 6.77 8.18 -11.08
N LYS A 6 5.71 7.63 -11.66
CA LYS A 6 4.37 8.26 -11.70
C LYS A 6 4.01 8.64 -10.27
N GLU A 7 3.53 9.86 -10.04
CA GLU A 7 3.08 10.32 -8.72
C GLU A 7 2.21 9.23 -8.09
N ILE A 8 2.64 8.75 -6.93
CA ILE A 8 1.89 7.75 -6.17
C ILE A 8 0.66 8.50 -5.68
N THR A 9 -0.46 8.37 -6.38
CA THR A 9 -1.77 8.84 -5.92
C THR A 9 -1.98 8.27 -4.53
N GLU A 10 -1.98 9.14 -3.53
CA GLU A 10 -1.86 8.77 -2.10
C GLU A 10 -3.00 7.89 -1.58
N ASN A 11 -4.09 7.73 -2.35
CA ASN A 11 -5.28 6.99 -1.96
C ASN A 11 -5.74 6.03 -3.06
N LEU A 12 -5.02 4.93 -3.27
CA LEU A 12 -5.39 3.85 -4.17
C LEU A 12 -5.85 2.64 -3.36
N TYR A 13 -7.04 2.11 -3.65
CA TYR A 13 -7.54 0.90 -3.01
C TYR A 13 -7.73 -0.23 -4.01
N LEU A 14 -7.52 -1.44 -3.51
CA LEU A 14 -7.62 -2.67 -4.28
C LEU A 14 -9.02 -3.24 -4.10
N GLN A 15 -9.69 -3.50 -5.22
CA GLN A 15 -10.95 -4.21 -5.21
C GLN A 15 -10.68 -5.68 -5.57
N PHE A 16 -11.12 -6.58 -4.69
CA PHE A 16 -11.11 -8.01 -4.95
C PHE A 16 -12.52 -8.47 -5.27
N TRP A 17 -12.67 -9.21 -6.36
CA TRP A 17 -13.96 -9.77 -6.73
C TRP A 17 -14.37 -10.85 -5.71
N ARG A 18 -15.54 -10.65 -5.09
CA ARG A 18 -16.07 -11.59 -4.10
C ARG A 18 -16.34 -12.98 -4.69
N ASN A 19 -16.86 -13.06 -5.91
CA ASN A 19 -17.30 -14.32 -6.50
C ASN A 19 -16.16 -15.34 -6.69
N PRO A 20 -14.98 -14.97 -7.25
CA PRO A 20 -13.80 -15.82 -7.27
C PRO A 20 -13.43 -16.41 -5.91
N ILE A 21 -13.47 -15.58 -4.85
CA ILE A 21 -13.11 -15.99 -3.49
C ILE A 21 -14.17 -16.90 -2.88
N PHE A 22 -15.43 -16.46 -2.90
CA PHE A 22 -16.51 -17.07 -2.12
C PHE A 22 -17.14 -18.28 -2.80
N TYR A 23 -17.46 -18.19 -4.09
CA TYR A 23 -18.18 -19.24 -4.80
C TYR A 23 -17.25 -20.20 -5.56
N LYS A 24 -16.13 -19.68 -6.05
CA LYS A 24 -15.20 -20.44 -6.91
C LYS A 24 -13.95 -20.93 -6.16
N GLY A 25 -13.86 -20.65 -4.86
CA GLY A 25 -12.80 -21.19 -4.00
C GLY A 25 -11.39 -20.72 -4.33
N LEU A 26 -11.19 -19.49 -4.82
CA LEU A 26 -9.87 -18.95 -5.15
C LEU A 26 -8.85 -19.17 -4.04
N LEU A 27 -9.20 -18.85 -2.79
CA LEU A 27 -8.28 -19.00 -1.65
C LEU A 27 -7.99 -20.45 -1.28
N ALA A 28 -8.84 -21.40 -1.68
CA ALA A 28 -8.56 -22.82 -1.54
C ALA A 28 -7.62 -23.35 -2.64
N SER A 29 -7.58 -22.68 -3.80
CA SER A 29 -6.71 -23.05 -4.93
C SER A 29 -5.26 -22.55 -4.82
N VAL A 30 -4.98 -21.68 -3.86
CA VAL A 30 -3.66 -21.06 -3.65
C VAL A 30 -3.23 -21.18 -2.20
N ASN A 31 -1.93 -21.21 -1.95
CA ASN A 31 -1.42 -21.20 -0.59
C ASN A 31 -1.31 -19.76 -0.02
N ALA A 32 -1.16 -19.68 1.30
CA ALA A 32 -1.07 -18.40 2.02
C ALA A 32 0.07 -17.51 1.49
N ASP A 33 1.22 -18.10 1.15
CA ASP A 33 2.37 -17.36 0.62
C ASP A 33 2.11 -16.79 -0.78
N GLN A 34 1.42 -17.54 -1.64
CA GLN A 34 1.00 -17.10 -2.96
C GLN A 34 -0.01 -15.96 -2.84
N TRP A 35 -1.02 -16.09 -1.99
CA TRP A 35 -2.00 -15.02 -1.75
C TRP A 35 -1.35 -13.75 -1.20
N HIS A 36 -0.50 -13.90 -0.18
CA HIS A 36 0.25 -12.78 0.39
C HIS A 36 1.17 -12.10 -0.64
N THR A 37 1.82 -12.88 -1.51
CA THR A 37 2.66 -12.33 -2.59
C THR A 37 1.82 -11.62 -3.65
N PHE A 38 0.65 -12.17 -3.98
CA PHE A 38 -0.28 -11.59 -4.94
C PHE A 38 -0.79 -10.22 -4.46
N THR A 39 -1.24 -10.13 -3.20
CA THR A 39 -1.70 -8.86 -2.62
C THR A 39 -0.57 -7.84 -2.51
N ALA A 40 0.67 -8.26 -2.18
CA ALA A 40 1.82 -7.37 -2.16
C ALA A 40 2.18 -6.82 -3.56
N LEU A 41 2.04 -7.62 -4.62
CA LEU A 41 2.20 -7.15 -6.00
C LEU A 41 1.07 -6.19 -6.39
N ALA A 42 -0.15 -6.45 -5.93
CA ALA A 42 -1.31 -5.63 -6.23
C ALA A 42 -1.17 -4.20 -5.71
N VAL A 43 -0.41 -3.95 -4.63
CA VAL A 43 -0.12 -2.58 -4.16
C VAL A 43 0.57 -1.71 -5.22
N PHE A 44 1.25 -2.31 -6.19
CA PHE A 44 1.96 -1.61 -7.27
C PHE A 44 1.22 -1.64 -8.61
N ILE A 45 0.02 -2.19 -8.64
CA ILE A 45 -0.76 -2.34 -9.85
C ILE A 45 -1.09 -0.95 -10.42
N ASN A 46 -1.09 -0.85 -11.75
CA ASN A 46 -1.57 0.33 -12.48
C ASN A 46 -2.99 0.07 -13.05
N ASP A 47 -3.54 1.08 -13.71
CA ASP A 47 -4.85 1.05 -14.37
C ASP A 47 -5.01 -0.08 -15.40
N LYS A 48 -3.88 -0.61 -15.90
CA LYS A 48 -3.83 -1.72 -16.88
C LYS A 48 -3.59 -3.08 -16.24
N GLY A 49 -3.53 -3.18 -14.91
CA GLY A 49 -3.21 -4.43 -14.22
C GLY A 49 -1.72 -4.79 -14.21
N GLU A 50 -0.85 -3.91 -14.70
CA GLU A 50 0.60 -4.11 -14.72
C GLU A 50 1.22 -3.57 -13.44
N CYS A 51 2.27 -4.20 -12.96
CA CYS A 51 3.08 -3.68 -11.88
C CYS A 51 4.59 -3.90 -12.10
N HIS A 52 5.39 -2.99 -11.56
CA HIS A 52 6.85 -2.97 -11.77
C HIS A 52 7.68 -2.81 -10.49
N PRO A 53 7.35 -3.46 -9.36
CA PRO A 53 8.14 -3.32 -8.15
C PRO A 53 9.52 -4.00 -8.27
N SER A 54 10.53 -3.40 -7.63
CA SER A 54 11.81 -4.06 -7.45
C SER A 54 11.70 -5.19 -6.43
N LEU A 55 12.54 -6.23 -6.56
CA LEU A 55 12.55 -7.33 -5.59
C LEU A 55 12.90 -6.87 -4.18
N SER A 56 13.74 -5.83 -4.05
CA SER A 56 14.08 -5.22 -2.75
C SER A 56 12.87 -4.54 -2.09
N LYS A 57 12.00 -3.88 -2.88
CA LYS A 57 10.79 -3.27 -2.35
C LYS A 57 9.77 -4.33 -1.92
N LEU A 58 9.60 -5.38 -2.73
CA LEU A 58 8.77 -6.52 -2.35
C LEU A 58 9.30 -7.23 -1.11
N LYS A 59 10.63 -7.35 -0.95
CA LYS A 59 11.25 -7.90 0.27
C LYS A 59 10.77 -7.15 1.51
N GLN A 60 10.80 -5.83 1.47
CA GLN A 60 10.38 -4.96 2.58
C GLN A 60 8.89 -5.13 2.89
N ILE A 61 8.03 -5.09 1.87
CA ILE A 61 6.56 -5.21 2.06
C ILE A 61 6.16 -6.59 2.57
N LEU A 62 6.79 -7.64 2.04
CA LEU A 62 6.52 -9.02 2.46
C LEU A 62 7.18 -9.39 3.80
N GLY A 63 8.00 -8.51 4.39
CA GLY A 63 8.71 -8.78 5.64
C GLY A 63 9.72 -9.94 5.54
N LEU A 64 10.35 -10.14 4.39
CA LEU A 64 11.23 -11.30 4.16
C LEU A 64 12.71 -10.97 4.40
N GLY A 65 13.47 -11.96 4.87
CA GLY A 65 14.90 -11.79 5.14
C GLY A 65 15.77 -11.62 3.88
N SER A 66 15.34 -12.10 2.72
CA SER A 66 16.16 -12.10 1.51
C SER A 66 15.40 -11.85 0.20
N VAL A 67 16.09 -11.26 -0.78
CA VAL A 67 15.60 -11.11 -2.16
C VAL A 67 15.39 -12.48 -2.83
N ALA A 68 16.20 -13.48 -2.48
CA ALA A 68 16.03 -14.84 -2.98
C ALA A 68 14.69 -15.45 -2.55
N SER A 69 14.27 -15.22 -1.30
CA SER A 69 12.95 -15.65 -0.80
C SER A 69 11.81 -15.01 -1.59
N VAL A 70 11.92 -13.72 -1.93
CA VAL A 70 10.96 -13.01 -2.80
C VAL A 70 10.89 -13.67 -4.17
N SER A 71 12.04 -13.91 -4.81
CA SER A 71 12.12 -14.53 -6.14
C SER A 71 11.48 -15.92 -6.16
N ARG A 72 11.70 -16.73 -5.11
CA ARG A 72 11.05 -18.05 -4.95
C ARG A 72 9.54 -17.93 -4.83
N ARG A 73 9.03 -16.98 -4.03
CA ARG A 73 7.59 -16.73 -3.89
C ARG A 73 6.95 -16.27 -5.19
N ILE A 74 7.57 -15.35 -5.91
CA ILE A 74 7.09 -14.89 -7.23
C ILE A 74 7.05 -16.05 -8.23
N THR A 75 8.09 -16.89 -8.25
CA THR A 75 8.13 -18.07 -9.12
C THR A 75 7.03 -19.08 -8.76
N SER A 76 6.76 -19.28 -7.47
CA SER A 76 5.64 -20.10 -6.99
C SER A 76 4.29 -19.52 -7.41
N LEU A 77 4.09 -18.21 -7.26
CA LEU A 77 2.88 -17.51 -7.64
C LEU A 77 2.62 -17.54 -9.16
N ALA A 78 3.67 -17.41 -9.98
CA ALA A 78 3.55 -17.51 -11.45
C ALA A 78 3.14 -18.91 -11.94
N LYS A 79 3.30 -19.95 -11.10
CA LYS A 79 2.79 -21.30 -11.37
C LYS A 79 1.36 -21.51 -10.89
N ALA A 80 0.87 -20.67 -9.97
CA ALA A 80 -0.49 -20.77 -9.48
C ALA A 80 -1.49 -20.49 -10.61
N ARG A 81 -2.59 -21.23 -10.60
CA ARG A 81 -3.68 -21.11 -11.57
C ARG A 81 -5.00 -21.04 -10.83
N PHE A 82 -5.90 -20.20 -11.31
CA PHE A 82 -7.29 -20.13 -10.88
C PHE A 82 -8.17 -20.26 -12.11
N GLU A 83 -9.09 -21.23 -12.10
CA GLU A 83 -9.94 -21.58 -13.26
C GLU A 83 -9.13 -21.74 -14.57
N GLY A 84 -7.94 -22.36 -14.47
CA GLY A 84 -7.04 -22.57 -15.61
C GLY A 84 -6.21 -21.36 -16.04
N LYS A 85 -6.47 -20.16 -15.50
CA LYS A 85 -5.74 -18.92 -15.82
C LYS A 85 -4.62 -18.65 -14.82
N PRO A 86 -3.48 -18.09 -15.24
CA PRO A 86 -2.43 -17.64 -14.32
C PRO A 86 -2.95 -16.57 -13.37
N LEU A 87 -2.47 -16.59 -12.11
CA LEU A 87 -2.69 -15.46 -11.21
C LEU A 87 -1.85 -14.24 -11.61
N ILE A 88 -0.61 -14.49 -12.04
CA ILE A 88 0.29 -13.48 -12.58
C ILE A 88 1.00 -13.98 -13.83
N GLU A 89 1.34 -13.07 -14.71
CA GLU A 89 2.29 -13.29 -15.80
C GLU A 89 3.54 -12.44 -15.59
N ILE A 90 4.71 -12.98 -15.94
CA ILE A 90 6.00 -12.30 -15.77
C ILE A 90 6.57 -11.97 -17.15
N SER A 91 6.79 -10.68 -17.38
CA SER A 91 7.49 -10.17 -18.55
C SER A 91 8.87 -9.62 -18.16
N LYS A 92 9.92 -10.10 -18.85
CA LYS A 92 11.31 -9.66 -18.63
C LYS A 92 11.79 -8.89 -19.84
N LYS A 93 12.02 -7.58 -19.68
CA LYS A 93 12.54 -6.73 -20.76
C LYS A 93 14.05 -6.54 -20.61
N LYS A 94 14.75 -6.49 -21.73
CA LYS A 94 16.14 -6.02 -21.82
C LYS A 94 16.12 -4.62 -22.40
N HIS A 95 17.01 -3.76 -21.94
CA HIS A 95 17.24 -2.46 -22.55
C HIS A 95 18.73 -2.22 -22.68
N GLN A 96 19.13 -1.43 -23.69
CA GLN A 96 20.51 -1.02 -23.83
C GLN A 96 20.79 0.16 -22.90
N ASN A 97 21.91 0.09 -22.18
CA ASN A 97 22.43 1.24 -21.45
C ASN A 97 23.04 2.26 -22.43
N LYS A 98 23.44 3.43 -21.92
CA LYS A 98 24.09 4.50 -22.73
C LYS A 98 25.38 4.03 -23.43
N SER A 99 25.97 2.93 -22.96
CA SER A 99 27.20 2.32 -23.47
C SER A 99 26.93 1.17 -24.45
N GLY A 100 25.67 0.97 -24.88
CA GLY A 100 25.26 -0.08 -25.82
C GLY A 100 25.20 -1.50 -25.22
N THR A 101 25.48 -1.67 -23.93
CA THR A 101 25.40 -2.96 -23.24
C THR A 101 23.95 -3.31 -22.91
N ASN A 102 23.55 -4.56 -23.16
CA ASN A 102 22.24 -5.08 -22.77
C ASN A 102 22.17 -5.27 -21.25
N VAL A 103 21.30 -4.52 -20.58
CA VAL A 103 21.01 -4.64 -19.16
C VAL A 103 19.58 -5.14 -18.95
N PHE A 104 19.39 -6.01 -17.97
CA PHE A 104 18.06 -6.46 -17.59
C PHE A 104 17.28 -5.30 -16.95
N ALA A 105 16.10 -4.99 -17.49
CA ALA A 105 15.17 -4.11 -16.82
C ALA A 105 14.52 -4.83 -15.62
N ASN A 106 13.86 -4.07 -14.76
CA ASN A 106 12.99 -4.66 -13.74
C ASN A 106 11.95 -5.56 -14.40
N ASN A 107 11.63 -6.67 -13.74
CA ASN A 107 10.52 -7.51 -14.16
C ASN A 107 9.22 -6.70 -14.12
N SER A 108 8.41 -6.86 -15.15
CA SER A 108 7.01 -6.43 -15.17
C SER A 108 6.12 -7.61 -14.88
N TYR A 109 5.11 -7.41 -14.03
CA TYR A 109 4.13 -8.43 -13.69
C TYR A 109 2.75 -7.97 -14.14
N GLN A 110 1.98 -8.86 -14.75
CA GLN A 110 0.57 -8.62 -15.06
C GLN A 110 -0.26 -9.43 -14.07
N LEU A 111 -1.18 -8.78 -13.36
CA LEU A 111 -2.11 -9.46 -12.45
C LEU A 111 -3.39 -9.84 -13.19
N ASN A 112 -4.00 -10.95 -12.78
CA ASN A 112 -5.30 -11.37 -13.29
C ASN A 112 -6.41 -10.43 -12.81
N GLN A 113 -6.98 -9.68 -13.75
CA GLN A 113 -8.02 -8.67 -13.49
C GLN A 113 -9.39 -9.27 -13.13
N GLU A 114 -9.62 -10.56 -13.39
CA GLU A 114 -10.83 -11.26 -12.92
C GLU A 114 -10.79 -11.50 -11.40
N ILE A 115 -9.63 -11.29 -10.77
CA ILE A 115 -9.44 -11.42 -9.32
C ILE A 115 -9.34 -10.06 -8.65
N VAL A 116 -8.52 -9.16 -9.20
CA VAL A 116 -8.22 -7.86 -8.58
C VAL A 116 -8.17 -6.73 -9.61
N THR A 117 -8.76 -5.60 -9.26
CA THR A 117 -8.70 -4.36 -10.05
C THR A 117 -8.39 -3.16 -9.15
N ILE A 118 -7.88 -2.10 -9.75
CA ILE A 118 -7.82 -0.79 -9.11
C ILE A 118 -9.19 -0.15 -9.18
N PHE A 119 -9.60 0.48 -8.09
CA PHE A 119 -10.68 1.44 -8.13
C PHE A 119 -10.08 2.86 -8.17
N ALA A 120 -10.71 3.73 -8.95
CA ALA A 120 -10.56 5.20 -8.92
C ALA A 120 -10.63 5.76 -7.46
N PRO A 121 -10.26 7.02 -7.16
CA PRO A 121 -10.33 7.53 -5.78
C PRO A 121 -11.70 7.28 -5.11
N HIS A 122 -11.70 6.84 -3.84
CA HIS A 122 -12.92 6.60 -3.07
C HIS A 122 -13.45 7.95 -2.57
N GLU A 123 -14.70 8.30 -2.89
CA GLU A 123 -15.29 9.60 -2.48
C GLU A 123 -15.29 9.79 -0.95
N SER A 124 -15.40 8.70 -0.18
CA SER A 124 -15.39 8.80 1.28
C SER A 124 -14.09 9.33 1.88
N THR A 125 -12.96 9.35 1.17
CA THR A 125 -11.71 9.83 1.75
C THR A 125 -11.63 11.36 1.80
N LEU A 126 -12.27 12.08 0.87
CA LEU A 126 -12.34 13.55 0.94
C LEU A 126 -13.29 13.98 2.06
N ALA A 127 -14.52 13.48 2.03
CA ALA A 127 -15.52 13.81 3.06
C ALA A 127 -15.12 13.33 4.46
N CYS A 128 -14.54 12.13 4.60
CA CYS A 128 -14.07 11.62 5.90
C CYS A 128 -12.84 12.40 6.40
N ARG A 129 -11.93 12.81 5.51
CA ARG A 129 -10.77 13.63 5.89
C ARG A 129 -11.19 15.04 6.29
N GLU A 130 -12.12 15.66 5.58
CA GLU A 130 -12.72 16.93 5.97
C GLU A 130 -13.39 16.83 7.35
N GLN A 131 -14.17 15.78 7.58
CA GLN A 131 -14.82 15.52 8.89
C GLN A 131 -13.82 15.23 10.01
N GLN A 132 -12.71 14.54 9.73
CA GLN A 132 -11.67 14.27 10.72
C GLN A 132 -10.84 15.52 11.02
N MET A 133 -10.54 16.34 10.02
CA MET A 133 -9.83 17.61 10.19
C MET A 133 -10.69 18.62 10.96
N SER A 134 -11.98 18.74 10.64
CA SER A 134 -12.89 19.61 11.40
C SER A 134 -13.00 19.18 12.85
N LYS A 135 -13.14 17.87 13.10
CA LYS A 135 -13.16 17.30 14.45
C LYS A 135 -11.85 17.55 15.21
N LEU A 136 -10.70 17.50 14.53
CA LEU A 136 -9.40 17.79 15.12
C LEU A 136 -9.25 19.28 15.50
N GLU A 137 -9.69 20.19 14.62
CA GLU A 137 -9.68 21.63 14.89
C GLU A 137 -10.65 22.01 16.03
N GLU A 138 -11.83 21.37 16.12
CA GLU A 138 -12.74 21.53 17.27
C GLU A 138 -12.10 21.05 18.59
N ILE A 139 -11.38 19.93 18.57
CA ILE A 139 -10.67 19.42 19.75
C ILE A 139 -9.55 20.38 20.15
N LYS A 140 -8.77 20.89 19.18
CA LYS A 140 -7.72 21.88 19.45
C LYS A 140 -8.30 23.18 20.01
N ALA A 141 -9.40 23.68 19.45
CA ALA A 141 -10.07 24.89 19.93
C ALA A 141 -10.55 24.73 21.38
N LYS A 142 -11.21 23.61 21.71
CA LYS A 142 -11.61 23.29 23.09
C LYS A 142 -10.43 23.18 24.04
N PHE A 143 -9.33 22.58 23.58
CA PHE A 143 -8.11 22.47 24.37
C PHE A 143 -7.47 23.85 24.63
N MET A 144 -7.41 24.71 23.62
CA MET A 144 -6.92 26.08 23.76
C MET A 144 -7.82 26.95 24.63
N GLU A 145 -9.15 26.86 24.49
CA GLU A 145 -10.10 27.56 25.37
C GLU A 145 -9.97 27.11 26.83
N SER A 146 -9.72 25.83 27.09
CA SER A 146 -9.49 25.33 28.45
C SER A 146 -8.18 25.82 29.08
N HIS A 147 -7.17 26.15 28.28
CA HIS A 147 -5.90 26.70 28.77
C HIS A 147 -5.91 28.22 28.93
N VAL A 148 -6.80 28.94 28.23
CA VAL A 148 -6.96 30.39 28.41
C VAL A 148 -7.68 30.74 29.72
N ILE A 149 -8.37 29.78 30.36
CA ILE A 149 -9.11 30.01 31.62
C ILE A 149 -8.25 29.75 32.88
N SER A 150 -7.04 29.16 32.78
CA SER A 150 -6.23 28.82 33.98
C SER A 150 -5.05 29.74 34.28
N GLU A 151 -4.92 30.91 33.66
CA GLU A 151 -3.96 31.95 34.08
C GLU A 151 -4.67 33.10 34.79
N LYS A 152 -5.15 32.82 36.01
CA LYS A 152 -5.29 33.80 37.10
C LYS A 152 -5.45 33.02 38.40
N ARG A 153 -4.33 32.64 39.01
CA ARG A 153 -4.28 32.37 40.45
C ARG A 153 -3.47 33.50 41.09
N ASP A 154 -4.17 34.54 41.48
CA ASP A 154 -3.74 35.45 42.54
C ASP A 154 -3.75 34.63 43.83
N ASP A 155 -2.61 34.11 44.32
CA ASP A 155 -2.53 33.58 45.69
C ASP A 155 -1.11 33.39 46.27
N ASP A 156 -0.08 34.05 45.73
CA ASP A 156 1.28 34.05 46.34
C ASP A 156 1.49 35.24 47.29
N ASN A 157 0.56 35.47 48.23
CA ASN A 157 0.75 36.49 49.27
C ASN A 157 0.27 36.15 50.68
N LEU A 158 0.02 34.88 51.01
CA LEU A 158 -0.33 34.48 52.38
C LEU A 158 0.24 33.13 52.78
N THR A 159 1.57 33.05 52.92
CA THR A 159 2.20 32.20 53.95
C THR A 159 3.54 32.80 54.40
N ARG A 160 3.47 34.06 54.85
CA ARG A 160 4.40 34.61 55.84
C ARG A 160 3.73 34.49 57.21
N ARG A 161 4.11 33.50 58.00
CA ARG A 161 4.10 33.60 59.47
C ARG A 161 5.34 32.93 60.04
N SER A 162 6.23 33.79 60.52
CA SER A 162 7.12 33.49 61.63
C SER A 162 6.29 33.45 62.91
N PHE A 163 6.63 32.50 63.80
CA PHE A 163 6.04 32.17 65.10
C PHE A 163 4.75 31.35 65.09
#